data_AF-A0A3A0FHN9-F1
#
_entry.id   AF-A0A3A0FHN9-F1
#
_cell.length_a   1.000
_cell.length_b   1.000
_cell.length_c   1.000
_cell.angle_alpha   90.00
_cell.angle_beta   90.00
_cell.angle_gamma   90.00
#
_symmetry.space_group_name_H-M   'P 1'
#
loop_
_entity.id
_entity.type
_entity.pdbx_description
1 polymer ?
#
loop_
_entity_poly.entity_id
_entity_poly.type
_entity_poly.pdbx_seq_one_letter_code
_entity_poly.pdbx_strand_id
1 'polypeptide(L)'
;KAFEKANVKLDSLADRAAFVIQGCFGGRRIVIFSGGEAKGEAEVLEEVKALAAGGSFGSIMGRNAFQRPKAEGVKLLKQVMAIYKG
;
A
#
# COMPACT_ATOMS: atom_id res chain seq x y z
N LYS A 1 -20.38 11.11 -8.17
CA LYS A 1 -20.62 12.42 -8.83
C LYS A 1 -19.36 13.29 -8.95
N ALA A 2 -18.65 13.69 -7.88
CA ALA A 2 -17.50 14.61 -8.00
C ALA A 2 -16.31 14.00 -8.76
N PHE A 3 -15.89 12.79 -8.39
CA PHE A 3 -14.77 12.10 -9.05
C PHE A 3 -15.09 11.70 -10.50
N GLU A 4 -16.32 11.23 -10.77
CA GLU A 4 -16.81 10.95 -12.12
C GLU A 4 -16.81 12.21 -12.99
N LYS A 5 -17.33 13.33 -12.50
CA LYS A 5 -17.32 14.61 -13.24
C LYS A 5 -15.91 15.11 -13.54
N ALA A 6 -14.96 14.81 -12.66
CA ALA A 6 -13.55 15.17 -12.83
C ALA A 6 -12.75 14.13 -13.64
N ASN A 7 -13.39 13.07 -14.16
CA ASN A 7 -12.74 11.97 -14.88
C ASN A 7 -11.54 11.39 -14.13
N VAL A 8 -11.64 11.28 -12.80
CA VAL A 8 -10.57 10.70 -11.98
C VAL A 8 -10.52 9.19 -12.24
N LYS A 9 -9.36 8.71 -12.67
CA LYS A 9 -9.10 7.28 -12.85
C LYS A 9 -9.01 6.59 -11.50
N LEU A 10 -9.83 5.56 -11.27
CA LEU A 10 -9.91 4.81 -9.99
C LEU A 10 -10.00 3.29 -10.21
N ASP A 11 -9.66 2.80 -11.41
CA ASP A 11 -9.87 1.41 -11.84
C ASP A 11 -9.07 0.40 -11.00
N SER A 12 -7.81 0.73 -10.71
CA SER A 12 -6.91 -0.11 -9.93
C SER A 12 -6.66 0.44 -8.52
N LEU A 13 -6.06 -0.37 -7.65
CA LEU A 13 -5.56 0.13 -6.37
C LEU A 13 -4.43 1.16 -6.55
N ALA A 14 -3.59 0.99 -7.57
CA ALA A 14 -2.53 1.93 -7.90
C ALA A 14 -3.11 3.31 -8.30
N ASP A 15 -4.15 3.34 -9.15
CA ASP A 15 -4.80 4.59 -9.56
C ASP A 15 -5.42 5.32 -8.35
N ARG A 16 -6.07 4.56 -7.45
CA ARG A 16 -6.64 5.10 -6.22
C ARG A 16 -5.57 5.64 -5.26
N ALA A 17 -4.45 4.94 -5.11
CA ALA A 17 -3.35 5.41 -4.28
C ALA A 17 -2.70 6.69 -4.86
N ALA A 18 -2.48 6.72 -6.18
CA ALA A 18 -1.96 7.89 -6.89
C ALA A 18 -2.86 9.12 -6.70
N PHE A 19 -4.17 8.93 -6.72
CA PHE A 19 -5.13 10.01 -6.47
C PHE A 19 -5.03 10.55 -5.02
N VAL A 20 -4.86 9.68 -4.02
CA VAL A 20 -4.62 10.13 -2.64
C VAL A 20 -3.33 10.94 -2.55
N ILE A 21 -2.25 10.46 -3.18
CA ILE A 21 -0.94 11.13 -3.19
C ILE A 21 -1.02 12.50 -3.88
N GLN A 22 -1.79 12.62 -4.96
CA GLN A 22 -2.10 13.90 -5.59
C GLN A 22 -2.72 14.88 -4.57
N GLY A 23 -3.69 14.42 -3.78
CA GLY A 23 -4.30 15.19 -2.68
C GLY A 23 -3.30 15.56 -1.58
N CYS A 24 -2.24 14.78 -1.40
CA CYS A 24 -1.13 15.03 -0.49
C CYS A 24 -0.06 15.95 -1.09
N PHE A 25 -0.50 17.05 -1.72
CA PHE A 25 0.34 18.10 -2.31
C PHE A 25 1.26 17.58 -3.42
N GLY A 26 0.77 16.61 -4.19
CA GLY A 26 1.54 15.93 -5.23
C GLY A 26 2.69 15.11 -4.67
N GLY A 27 2.48 14.42 -3.53
CA GLY A 27 3.50 13.60 -2.88
C GLY A 27 4.53 14.36 -2.05
N ARG A 28 4.35 15.67 -1.81
CA ARG A 28 5.20 16.43 -0.87
C ARG A 28 4.96 16.05 0.59
N ARG A 29 3.82 15.42 0.89
CA ARG A 29 3.56 14.78 2.18
C ARG A 29 3.66 13.27 2.00
N ILE A 30 4.35 12.61 2.92
CA ILE A 30 4.49 11.16 2.95
C ILE A 30 3.12 10.52 3.13
N VAL A 31 2.82 9.54 2.29
CA VAL A 31 1.60 8.73 2.36
C VAL A 31 1.98 7.27 2.54
N ILE A 32 1.60 6.70 3.68
CA ILE A 32 1.71 5.28 3.99
C ILE A 32 0.32 4.73 4.30
N PHE A 33 -0.02 3.57 3.77
CA PHE A 33 -1.35 2.97 3.92
C PHE A 33 -1.37 1.90 5.01
N SER A 34 -2.49 1.79 5.73
CA SER A 34 -2.71 0.72 6.71
C SER A 34 -2.92 -0.61 6.00
N GLY A 35 -2.27 -1.67 6.50
CA GLY A 35 -2.42 -3.04 6.01
C GLY A 35 -3.71 -3.74 6.45
N GLY A 36 -4.63 -3.05 7.13
CA GLY A 36 -5.98 -3.56 7.41
C GLY A 36 -6.05 -4.80 8.31
N GLU A 37 -7.06 -5.65 8.05
CA GLU A 37 -7.27 -6.95 8.72
C GLU A 37 -6.17 -7.97 8.38
N ALA A 38 -6.11 -9.06 9.14
CA ALA A 38 -5.19 -10.16 8.85
C ALA A 38 -5.55 -10.84 7.51
N LYS A 39 -4.54 -11.06 6.67
CA LYS A 39 -4.66 -11.57 5.29
C LYS A 39 -3.62 -12.64 4.99
N GLY A 40 -3.76 -13.34 3.86
CA GLY A 40 -2.71 -14.23 3.35
C GLY A 40 -1.43 -13.48 2.97
N GLU A 41 -0.26 -14.14 3.03
CA GLU A 41 1.04 -13.51 2.66
C GLU A 41 0.98 -12.95 1.22
N ALA A 42 0.49 -13.74 0.27
CA ALA A 42 0.39 -13.34 -1.14
C ALA A 42 -0.50 -12.10 -1.32
N GLU A 43 -1.66 -12.07 -0.67
CA GLU A 43 -2.60 -10.95 -0.73
C GLU A 43 -1.97 -9.66 -0.17
N VAL A 44 -1.26 -9.75 0.97
CA VAL A 44 -0.53 -8.60 1.52
C VAL A 44 0.53 -8.10 0.54
N LEU A 45 1.29 -9.00 -0.08
CA LEU A 45 2.35 -8.61 -1.02
C LEU A 45 1.80 -8.01 -2.32
N GLU A 46 0.68 -8.52 -2.84
CA GLU A 46 0.01 -7.94 -4.02
C GLU A 46 -0.53 -6.54 -3.72
N GLU A 47 -1.16 -6.35 -2.56
CA GLU A 47 -1.65 -5.04 -2.13
C GLU A 47 -0.49 -4.04 -1.98
N VAL A 48 0.59 -4.42 -1.31
CA VAL A 48 1.79 -3.58 -1.14
C VAL A 48 2.41 -3.22 -2.48
N LYS A 49 2.50 -4.15 -3.44
CA LYS A 49 3.00 -3.86 -4.79
C LYS A 49 2.12 -2.84 -5.51
N ALA A 50 0.80 -2.99 -5.43
CA ALA A 50 -0.12 -2.05 -6.07
C ALA A 50 -0.08 -0.66 -5.42
N LEU A 51 0.08 -0.57 -4.09
CA LEU A 51 0.27 0.68 -3.38
C LEU A 51 1.59 1.37 -3.75
N ALA A 52 2.69 0.61 -3.83
CA ALA A 52 3.98 1.10 -4.28
C ALA A 52 3.91 1.61 -5.74
N ALA A 53 3.24 0.87 -6.63
CA ALA A 53 3.01 1.29 -8.02
C ALA A 53 2.17 2.57 -8.12
N GLY A 54 1.29 2.83 -7.15
CA GLY A 54 0.55 4.09 -7.02
C GLY A 54 1.37 5.25 -6.46
N GLY A 55 2.62 5.03 -6.04
CA GLY A 55 3.52 6.05 -5.49
C GLY A 55 3.51 6.16 -3.96
N SER A 56 2.97 5.16 -3.25
CA SER A 56 3.03 5.16 -1.78
C SER A 56 4.46 5.04 -1.29
N PHE A 57 4.74 5.64 -0.14
CA PHE A 57 6.05 5.67 0.48
C PHE A 57 6.30 4.49 1.43
N GLY A 58 5.28 3.66 1.68
CA GLY A 58 5.36 2.57 2.67
C GLY A 58 4.01 2.03 3.10
N SER A 59 4.05 1.02 3.96
CA SER A 59 2.85 0.41 4.56
C SER A 59 2.97 0.30 6.07
N ILE A 60 1.88 0.58 6.78
CA ILE A 60 1.75 0.36 8.22
C ILE A 60 1.20 -1.05 8.44
N MET A 61 1.92 -1.89 9.17
CA MET A 61 1.56 -3.29 9.35
C MET A 61 1.74 -3.74 10.80
N GLY A 62 0.61 -3.98 11.47
CA GLY A 62 0.56 -4.57 12.82
C GLY A 62 0.23 -6.06 12.74
N ARG A 63 -1.07 -6.37 12.71
CA ARG A 63 -1.62 -7.74 12.70
C ARG A 63 -0.97 -8.65 11.64
N ASN A 64 -0.85 -8.14 10.41
CA ASN A 64 -0.22 -8.88 9.32
C ASN A 64 1.25 -9.26 9.55
N ALA A 65 2.01 -8.56 10.40
CA ALA A 65 3.38 -8.95 10.75
C ALA A 65 3.47 -9.71 12.07
N PHE A 66 2.78 -9.24 13.11
CA PHE A 66 3.04 -9.68 14.49
C PHE A 66 2.15 -10.81 14.99
N GLN A 67 1.08 -11.16 14.27
CA GLN A 67 0.24 -12.33 14.61
C GLN A 67 0.66 -13.62 13.87
N ARG A 68 1.70 -13.54 13.03
CA ARG A 68 2.30 -14.69 12.36
C ARG A 68 3.37 -15.34 13.24
N PRO A 69 3.75 -16.60 12.96
CA PRO A 69 5.01 -17.15 13.46
C PRO A 69 6.17 -16.18 13.19
N LYS A 70 7.05 -15.98 14.16
CA LYS A 70 8.12 -14.95 14.11
C LYS A 70 8.93 -15.00 12.81
N ALA A 71 9.29 -16.20 12.35
CA ALA A 71 10.06 -16.37 11.11
C ALA A 71 9.30 -15.87 9.88
N GLU A 72 8.00 -16.14 9.80
CA GLU A 72 7.12 -15.69 8.71
C GLU A 72 6.90 -14.17 8.76
N GLY A 73 6.65 -13.61 9.95
CA GLY A 73 6.50 -12.16 10.12
C GLY A 73 7.75 -11.39 9.68
N VAL A 74 8.95 -11.88 10.06
CA VAL A 74 10.23 -11.29 9.63
C VAL A 74 10.43 -11.43 8.12
N LYS A 75 10.09 -12.58 7.53
CA LYS A 75 10.16 -12.81 6.08
C LYS A 75 9.25 -11.82 5.34
N LEU A 76 7.99 -11.69 5.77
CA LEU A 76 7.03 -10.75 5.20
C LEU A 76 7.53 -9.30 5.25
N LEU A 77 8.03 -8.85 6.40
CA LEU A 77 8.59 -7.50 6.56
C LEU A 77 9.74 -7.26 5.57
N LYS A 78 10.65 -8.22 5.40
CA LYS A 78 11.75 -8.11 4.43
C LYS A 78 11.24 -8.01 2.98
N GLN A 79 10.24 -8.79 2.62
CA GLN A 79 9.63 -8.72 1.28
C GLN A 79 8.95 -7.37 1.03
N VAL A 80 8.22 -6.83 2.03
CA VAL A 80 7.61 -5.51 1.95
C VAL A 80 8.67 -4.41 1.80
N MET A 81 9.75 -4.46 2.59
CA MET A 81 10.87 -3.52 2.46
C MET A 81 11.52 -3.60 1.08
N ALA A 82 11.67 -4.79 0.51
CA ALA A 82 12.23 -4.98 -0.82
C ALA A 82 11.36 -4.32 -1.90
N ILE A 83 10.03 -4.43 -1.81
CA ILE A 83 9.10 -3.79 -2.75
C ILE A 83 9.29 -2.26 -2.76
N TYR A 84 9.40 -1.63 -1.59
CA TYR A 84 9.56 -0.17 -1.51
C TYR A 84 10.97 0.33 -1.81
N LYS A 85 11.98 -0.55 -1.85
CA LYS A 85 13.35 -0.17 -2.18
C LYS A 85 13.55 0.02 -3.70
N GLY A 86 12.72 -0.60 -4.53
CA GLY A 86 12.90 -0.70 -5.99
C GLY A 86 13.78 -1.90 -6.34
#